data_AF-A0A7S9VR37-F1
#
_entry.id   AF-A0A7S9VR37-F1
#
_cell.length_a   1.000
_cell.length_b   1.000
_cell.length_c   1.000
_cell.angle_alpha   90.00
_cell.angle_beta   90.00
_cell.angle_gamma   90.00
#
_symmetry.space_group_name_H-M   'P 1'
#
loop_
_entity.id
_entity.type
_entity.pdbx_description
1 polymer ?
#
loop_
_entity_poly.entity_id
_entity_poly.type
_entity_poly.pdbx_seq_one_letter_code
_entity_poly.pdbx_strand_id
1 'polypeptide(L)'
;MTGASSSSVNPQHGLADRLTRWARGLSGKPDVEEETDEAEPQRARSGSTAHREINRRRKLYDEIGNFLFAHDLDLTPLNFGVAHDYLTGSQIGVEKAIKAVLAERGKISNSWVEEIVAEQRGDEVTPEALSTMLAKVEENLSEFTGLMTESRNSAKDYGAALQEEVKGLTAGAKNEPVLARLVALTRSMVEKTRQVEGQLRQNQKQNHALRSSLANARRAAEHDHLTGLPNRRAFEGTLREEVAMARKEGQPLAVAFCDIDHFKVINDTHGHDTGDRVLKFVAGLLAKASNDQCHVARHGGEEFVMLFRGKTAAEACEAVDDVRRDLATRSLVNRTNGERMERVSFSAGVANVLAHDDPRAALKAADRALYLAKEHGRNRVYLAVEGE
;
A
#
# COMPACT_ATOMS: atom_id res chain seq x y z
N MET A 1 -15.78 65.60 27.44
CA MET A 1 -14.77 65.47 28.52
C MET A 1 -14.51 63.98 28.70
N THR A 2 -13.24 63.58 28.50
CA THR A 2 -12.54 62.38 29.00
C THR A 2 -13.20 61.01 28.75
N GLY A 3 -12.63 60.03 28.05
CA GLY A 3 -11.25 59.78 27.63
C GLY A 3 -10.85 58.35 28.01
N ALA A 4 -10.06 57.72 27.12
CA ALA A 4 -9.25 56.49 27.30
C ALA A 4 -9.99 55.14 27.34
N SER A 5 -9.48 54.02 26.82
CA SER A 5 -8.42 53.68 25.84
C SER A 5 -8.46 52.16 25.64
N SER A 6 -8.04 51.72 24.44
CA SER A 6 -7.92 50.35 23.92
C SER A 6 -7.23 49.30 24.82
N SER A 7 -7.58 48.02 24.64
CA SER A 7 -6.56 46.96 24.50
C SER A 7 -7.10 45.72 23.76
N SER A 8 -6.54 45.49 22.58
CA SER A 8 -6.57 44.25 21.80
C SER A 8 -5.47 43.31 22.31
N VAL A 9 -5.82 42.08 22.68
CA VAL A 9 -4.84 41.05 23.06
C VAL A 9 -4.53 40.18 21.84
N ASN A 10 -3.27 40.23 21.41
CA ASN A 10 -2.68 39.40 20.36
C ASN A 10 -1.79 38.32 21.02
N PRO A 11 -1.83 37.04 20.64
CA PRO A 11 -1.09 35.97 21.31
C PRO A 11 0.25 35.69 20.61
N GLN A 12 1.34 36.33 21.06
CA GLN A 12 2.69 35.97 20.61
C GLN A 12 3.73 36.14 21.73
N HIS A 13 3.67 35.36 22.82
CA HIS A 13 4.80 35.22 23.76
C HIS A 13 4.76 33.87 24.51
N GLY A 14 5.16 32.79 23.82
CA GLY A 14 5.33 31.46 24.44
C GLY A 14 6.54 30.66 23.96
N LEU A 15 7.25 31.12 22.93
CA LEU A 15 8.36 30.38 22.29
C LEU A 15 9.74 30.86 22.72
N ALA A 16 9.90 32.12 23.10
CA ALA A 16 11.20 32.68 23.52
C ALA A 16 11.66 32.19 24.90
N ASP A 17 10.74 31.79 25.77
CA ASP A 17 11.02 31.46 27.18
C ASP A 17 11.39 29.97 27.43
N ARG A 18 11.28 29.14 26.37
CA ARG A 18 11.71 27.73 26.40
C ARG A 18 13.15 27.54 25.91
N LEU A 19 13.69 28.47 25.12
CA LEU A 19 15.05 28.40 24.58
C LEU A 19 16.13 28.84 25.57
N THR A 20 15.80 29.72 26.51
CA THR A 20 16.72 30.17 27.59
C THR A 20 16.95 29.15 28.69
N ARG A 21 16.06 28.16 28.84
CA ARG A 21 16.20 27.06 29.83
C ARG A 21 17.10 25.92 29.36
N TRP A 22 17.30 25.77 28.05
CA TRP A 22 18.16 24.72 27.49
C TRP A 22 19.65 25.13 27.49
N ALA A 23 19.96 26.43 27.42
CA ALA A 23 21.33 26.94 27.29
C ALA A 23 22.16 27.04 28.58
N ARG A 24 21.64 26.64 29.76
CA ARG A 24 22.38 26.67 31.04
C ARG A 24 22.91 25.30 31.52
N GLY A 25 22.73 24.23 30.76
CA GLY A 25 23.10 22.87 31.19
C GLY A 25 24.45 22.34 30.67
N LEU A 26 25.16 23.08 29.83
CA LEU A 26 26.37 22.60 29.14
C LEU A 26 27.55 23.57 29.32
N SER A 27 28.06 23.66 30.54
CA SER A 27 29.41 24.20 30.81
C SER A 27 29.87 23.77 32.19
N GLY A 28 30.83 22.86 32.25
CA GLY A 28 31.53 22.45 33.46
C GLY A 28 32.72 21.58 33.10
N LYS A 29 33.92 22.18 33.07
CA LYS A 29 35.22 21.50 32.96
C LYS A 29 35.83 21.33 34.38
N PRO A 30 36.90 20.52 34.52
CA PRO A 30 37.07 19.60 35.65
C PRO A 30 37.94 20.17 36.78
N ASP A 31 37.80 19.60 37.97
CA ASP A 31 38.82 19.63 39.01
C ASP A 31 39.04 18.22 39.59
N VAL A 32 40.30 17.94 39.87
CA VAL A 32 40.90 16.70 40.37
C VAL A 32 40.90 16.75 41.89
N GLU A 33 40.55 15.65 42.56
CA GLU A 33 41.18 15.22 43.82
C GLU A 33 40.83 13.74 44.11
N GLU A 34 41.84 12.98 44.52
CA GLU A 34 41.83 11.55 44.84
C GLU A 34 41.30 11.29 46.26
N GLU A 35 40.53 10.21 46.47
CA GLU A 35 40.78 9.23 47.54
C GLU A 35 39.89 7.97 47.38
N THR A 36 40.48 6.85 47.79
CA THR A 36 40.11 5.44 47.62
C THR A 36 39.08 4.93 48.63
N ASP A 37 38.12 4.06 48.25
CA ASP A 37 38.22 2.59 48.40
C ASP A 37 36.87 1.81 48.18
N GLU A 38 37.04 0.60 47.65
CA GLU A 38 36.21 -0.63 47.71
C GLU A 38 34.77 -0.75 47.13
N ALA A 39 34.72 -1.42 45.97
CA ALA A 39 33.90 -2.58 45.56
C ALA A 39 32.35 -2.54 45.59
N GLU A 40 31.73 -2.42 44.40
CA GLU A 40 30.54 -3.20 43.99
C GLU A 40 30.44 -3.29 42.44
N PRO A 41 30.15 -4.47 41.84
CA PRO A 41 30.10 -4.61 40.38
C PRO A 41 28.65 -4.55 39.87
N GLN A 42 28.14 -3.38 39.46
CA GLN A 42 26.82 -3.29 38.84
C GLN A 42 26.72 -2.33 37.65
N ARG A 43 26.18 -2.89 36.56
CA ARG A 43 25.40 -2.25 35.47
C ARG A 43 26.13 -1.26 34.55
N ALA A 44 26.90 -1.79 33.60
CA ALA A 44 27.31 -1.02 32.43
C ALA A 44 27.22 -1.83 31.12
N ARG A 45 26.01 -2.22 30.65
CA ARG A 45 25.85 -2.72 29.26
C ARG A 45 24.58 -2.34 28.48
N SER A 46 23.52 -1.73 29.05
CA SER A 46 22.34 -1.33 28.25
C SER A 46 22.39 0.11 27.71
N GLY A 47 23.10 1.03 28.37
CA GLY A 47 23.23 2.42 27.89
C GLY A 47 24.01 2.56 26.58
N SER A 48 24.97 1.66 26.32
CA SER A 48 25.87 1.70 25.16
C SER A 48 25.16 1.44 23.82
N THR A 49 24.15 0.55 23.79
CA THR A 49 23.44 0.22 22.54
C THR A 49 22.42 1.29 22.17
N ALA A 50 21.67 1.80 23.15
CA ALA A 50 20.75 2.92 22.95
C ALA A 50 21.47 4.20 22.50
N HIS A 51 22.64 4.52 23.11
CA HIS A 51 23.45 5.65 22.68
C HIS A 51 23.99 5.49 21.25
N ARG A 52 24.42 4.27 20.88
CA ARG A 52 24.88 3.96 19.51
C ARG A 52 23.77 4.14 18.48
N GLU A 53 22.56 3.70 18.78
CA GLU A 53 21.41 3.83 17.88
C GLU A 53 20.99 5.31 17.73
N ILE A 54 20.95 6.07 18.81
CA ILE A 54 20.68 7.53 18.76
C ILE A 54 21.74 8.24 17.92
N ASN A 55 23.02 7.91 18.10
CA ASN A 55 24.11 8.49 17.33
C ASN A 55 24.03 8.10 15.85
N ARG A 56 23.63 6.87 15.53
CA ARG A 56 23.41 6.43 14.15
C ARG A 56 22.28 7.20 13.47
N ARG A 57 21.14 7.40 14.15
CA ARG A 57 20.01 8.18 13.63
C ARG A 57 20.36 9.64 13.42
N ARG A 58 21.10 10.23 14.37
CA ARG A 58 21.61 11.61 14.23
C ARG A 58 22.53 11.72 13.02
N LYS A 59 23.46 10.78 12.86
CA LYS A 59 24.37 10.75 11.72
C LYS A 59 23.62 10.63 10.38
N LEU A 60 22.62 9.74 10.30
CA LEU A 60 21.80 9.59 9.09
C LEU A 60 21.02 10.88 8.78
N TYR A 61 20.47 11.54 9.79
CA TYR A 61 19.79 12.82 9.61
C TYR A 61 20.75 13.90 9.08
N ASP A 62 21.97 13.98 9.62
CA ASP A 62 23.00 14.90 9.15
C ASP A 62 23.44 14.56 7.71
N GLU A 63 23.57 13.28 7.37
CA GLU A 63 23.88 12.80 6.01
C GLU A 63 22.76 13.15 5.02
N ILE A 64 21.49 12.99 5.41
CA ILE A 64 20.33 13.41 4.60
C ILE A 64 20.33 14.92 4.38
N GLY A 65 20.53 15.70 5.45
CA GLY A 65 20.61 17.16 5.37
C GLY A 65 21.73 17.60 4.42
N ASN A 66 22.93 17.05 4.58
CA ASN A 66 24.06 17.35 3.71
C ASN A 66 23.78 17.01 2.24
N PHE A 67 23.11 15.88 1.98
CA PHE A 67 22.72 15.48 0.62
C PHE A 67 21.74 16.49 -0.01
N LEU A 68 20.71 16.90 0.74
CA LEU A 68 19.72 17.88 0.26
C LEU A 68 20.38 19.23 -0.06
N PHE A 69 21.25 19.72 0.81
CA PHE A 69 21.95 20.99 0.58
C PHE A 69 22.99 20.91 -0.54
N ALA A 70 23.71 19.79 -0.68
CA ALA A 70 24.69 19.61 -1.75
C ALA A 70 24.05 19.67 -3.15
N HIS A 71 22.79 19.28 -3.25
CA HIS A 71 22.01 19.25 -4.49
C HIS A 71 21.00 20.38 -4.61
N ASP A 72 20.94 21.32 -3.65
CA ASP A 72 20.00 22.45 -3.63
C ASP A 72 18.53 21.98 -3.76
N LEU A 73 18.19 20.91 -3.04
CA LEU A 73 16.85 20.32 -3.03
C LEU A 73 15.97 20.97 -1.97
N ASP A 74 14.71 21.18 -2.31
CA ASP A 74 13.74 21.73 -1.39
C ASP A 74 13.49 20.77 -0.22
N LEU A 75 13.17 21.31 0.96
CA LEU A 75 12.89 20.54 2.18
C LEU A 75 11.48 19.93 2.17
N THR A 76 11.13 19.23 1.08
CA THR A 76 9.83 18.58 0.90
C THR A 76 9.86 17.14 1.42
N PRO A 77 8.72 16.59 1.91
CA PRO A 77 8.64 15.20 2.33
C PRO A 77 9.13 14.20 1.24
N LEU A 78 8.92 14.55 -0.02
CA LEU A 78 9.36 13.78 -1.18
C LEU A 78 10.89 13.66 -1.25
N ASN A 79 11.59 14.81 -1.22
CA ASN A 79 13.04 14.86 -1.31
C ASN A 79 13.71 14.21 -0.10
N PHE A 80 13.13 14.39 1.09
CA PHE A 80 13.57 13.69 2.30
C PHE A 80 13.45 12.17 2.17
N GLY A 81 12.33 11.68 1.61
CA GLY A 81 12.13 10.25 1.36
C GLY A 81 13.17 9.69 0.39
N VAL A 82 13.41 10.36 -0.73
CA VAL A 82 14.38 9.92 -1.74
C VAL A 82 15.82 9.94 -1.22
N ALA A 83 16.20 10.99 -0.48
CA ALA A 83 17.51 11.08 0.16
C ALA A 83 17.70 9.97 1.22
N HIS A 84 16.66 9.69 2.01
CA HIS A 84 16.66 8.61 2.97
C HIS A 84 16.81 7.24 2.28
N ASP A 85 16.03 6.97 1.24
CA ASP A 85 16.03 5.69 0.53
C ASP A 85 17.36 5.43 -0.18
N TYR A 86 17.99 6.48 -0.71
CA TYR A 86 19.35 6.43 -1.25
C TYR A 86 20.40 6.09 -0.19
N LEU A 87 20.42 6.83 0.92
CA LEU A 87 21.46 6.70 1.95
C LEU A 87 21.33 5.42 2.78
N THR A 88 20.11 4.89 2.89
CA THR A 88 19.85 3.63 3.61
C THR A 88 19.88 2.40 2.70
N GLY A 89 19.83 2.58 1.38
CA GLY A 89 19.69 1.48 0.42
C GLY A 89 18.32 0.79 0.50
N SER A 90 17.31 1.45 1.07
CA SER A 90 15.98 0.87 1.27
C SER A 90 15.27 0.58 -0.04
N GLN A 91 15.61 1.31 -1.12
CA GLN A 91 15.09 1.09 -2.47
C GLN A 91 16.22 1.01 -3.50
N ILE A 92 16.46 -0.20 -4.02
CA ILE A 92 17.51 -0.47 -5.02
C ILE A 92 17.29 0.33 -6.32
N GLY A 93 16.03 0.61 -6.68
CA GLY A 93 15.67 1.40 -7.85
C GLY A 93 16.13 2.85 -7.75
N VAL A 94 15.74 3.52 -6.66
CA VAL A 94 16.14 4.90 -6.33
C VAL A 94 17.67 5.02 -6.24
N GLU A 95 18.34 4.05 -5.62
CA GLU A 95 19.80 4.07 -5.48
C GLU A 95 20.53 4.04 -6.83
N LYS A 96 20.13 3.15 -7.74
CA LYS A 96 20.71 3.05 -9.07
C LYS A 96 20.47 4.31 -9.90
N ALA A 97 19.26 4.85 -9.84
CA ALA A 97 18.90 6.03 -10.62
C ALA A 97 19.66 7.28 -10.16
N ILE A 98 19.82 7.46 -8.84
CA ILE A 98 20.66 8.54 -8.27
C ILE A 98 22.12 8.39 -8.69
N LYS A 99 22.70 7.21 -8.59
CA LYS A 99 24.09 6.97 -9.03
C LYS A 99 24.28 7.27 -10.52
N ALA A 100 23.32 6.90 -11.36
CA ALA A 100 23.37 7.16 -12.80
C ALA A 100 23.37 8.67 -13.10
N VAL A 101 22.49 9.43 -12.46
CA VAL A 101 22.39 10.88 -12.71
C VAL A 101 23.52 11.69 -12.08
N LEU A 102 24.05 11.24 -10.94
CA LEU A 102 25.29 11.82 -10.42
C LEU A 102 26.47 11.57 -11.36
N ALA A 103 26.52 10.42 -12.05
CA ALA A 103 27.56 10.13 -13.04
C ALA A 103 27.40 10.94 -14.34
N GLU A 104 26.17 11.21 -14.78
CA GLU A 104 25.89 11.94 -16.04
C GLU A 104 25.88 13.47 -15.88
N ARG A 105 25.22 13.98 -14.84
CA ARG A 105 24.90 15.41 -14.69
C ARG A 105 25.54 16.05 -13.46
N GLY A 106 26.06 15.26 -12.52
CA GLY A 106 26.75 15.73 -11.31
C GLY A 106 25.86 16.38 -10.23
N LYS A 107 24.63 16.79 -10.57
CA LYS A 107 23.63 17.33 -9.63
C LYS A 107 22.24 16.78 -9.90
N ILE A 108 21.46 16.68 -8.82
CA ILE A 108 20.07 16.26 -8.82
C ILE A 108 19.20 17.51 -8.64
N SER A 109 18.10 17.61 -9.39
CA SER A 109 17.12 18.71 -9.27
C SER A 109 15.80 18.23 -8.69
N ASN A 110 15.02 19.14 -8.09
CA ASN A 110 13.67 18.84 -7.60
C ASN A 110 12.78 18.20 -8.67
N SER A 111 12.81 18.73 -9.90
CA SER A 111 12.05 18.21 -11.04
C SER A 111 12.39 16.76 -11.39
N TRP A 112 13.66 16.38 -11.23
CA TRP A 112 14.11 15.02 -11.52
C TRP A 112 13.74 14.05 -10.40
N VAL A 113 13.77 14.50 -9.14
CA VAL A 113 13.27 13.71 -8.01
C VAL A 113 11.79 13.41 -8.20
N GLU A 114 10.99 14.39 -8.63
CA GLU A 114 9.58 14.22 -8.97
C GLU A 114 9.39 13.21 -10.13
N GLU A 115 10.22 13.29 -11.18
CA GLU A 115 10.17 12.39 -12.33
C GLU A 115 10.46 10.93 -11.96
N ILE A 116 11.49 10.68 -11.15
CA ILE A 116 11.80 9.32 -10.68
C ILE A 116 10.76 8.80 -9.73
N VAL A 117 10.27 9.63 -8.81
CA VAL A 117 9.21 9.17 -7.91
C VAL A 117 7.94 8.90 -8.71
N ALA A 118 7.65 9.64 -9.78
CA ALA A 118 6.54 9.34 -10.68
C ALA A 118 6.76 8.05 -11.48
N GLU A 119 7.98 7.79 -11.96
CA GLU A 119 8.35 6.57 -12.68
C GLU A 119 8.34 5.33 -11.77
N GLN A 120 8.78 5.47 -10.51
CA GLN A 120 8.74 4.43 -9.48
C GLN A 120 7.30 4.24 -8.92
N ARG A 121 6.49 5.31 -8.83
CA ARG A 121 5.06 5.26 -8.48
C ARG A 121 4.18 4.77 -9.62
N GLY A 122 4.72 4.51 -10.80
CA GLY A 122 4.00 3.81 -11.88
C GLY A 122 3.39 2.48 -11.43
N ASP A 123 3.94 1.87 -10.37
CA ASP A 123 3.44 0.65 -9.74
C ASP A 123 2.58 0.87 -8.47
N GLU A 124 2.49 2.09 -7.93
CA GLU A 124 1.58 2.40 -6.80
C GLU A 124 0.23 2.89 -7.31
N VAL A 125 -0.73 1.98 -7.31
CA VAL A 125 -2.10 2.25 -7.78
C VAL A 125 -2.85 3.09 -6.76
N THR A 126 -2.96 4.39 -7.04
CA THR A 126 -3.77 5.32 -6.24
C THR A 126 -5.27 5.17 -6.54
N PRO A 127 -6.16 5.48 -5.56
CA PRO A 127 -7.60 5.51 -5.82
C PRO A 127 -7.98 6.43 -6.99
N GLU A 128 -7.28 7.54 -7.16
CA GLU A 128 -7.50 8.53 -8.22
C GLU A 128 -7.08 8.00 -9.60
N ALA A 129 -5.96 7.26 -9.67
CA ALA A 129 -5.54 6.58 -10.90
C ALA A 129 -6.54 5.52 -11.33
N LEU A 130 -7.08 4.74 -10.37
CA LEU A 130 -8.12 3.74 -10.64
C LEU A 130 -9.43 4.39 -11.14
N SER A 131 -9.86 5.49 -10.52
CA SER A 131 -11.03 6.26 -10.97
C SER A 131 -10.84 6.82 -12.38
N THR A 132 -9.64 7.30 -12.70
CA THR A 132 -9.31 7.83 -14.03
C THR A 132 -9.33 6.72 -15.09
N MET A 133 -8.80 5.54 -14.77
CA MET A 133 -8.87 4.37 -15.66
C MET A 133 -10.31 3.90 -15.88
N LEU A 134 -11.16 3.90 -14.85
CA LEU A 134 -12.59 3.56 -14.96
C LEU A 134 -13.33 4.55 -15.87
N ALA A 135 -13.10 5.85 -15.71
CA ALA A 135 -13.67 6.87 -16.58
C ALA A 135 -13.24 6.68 -18.05
N LYS A 136 -11.98 6.29 -18.29
CA LYS A 136 -11.46 5.97 -19.63
C LYS A 136 -12.17 4.77 -20.27
N VAL A 137 -12.56 3.77 -19.47
CA VAL A 137 -13.33 2.61 -19.95
C VAL A 137 -14.75 3.02 -20.35
N GLU A 138 -15.39 3.88 -19.55
CA GLU A 138 -16.73 4.40 -19.87
C GLU A 138 -16.71 5.26 -21.14
N GLU A 139 -15.71 6.13 -21.30
CA GLU A 139 -15.50 6.93 -22.51
C GLU A 139 -15.39 6.05 -23.75
N ASN A 140 -14.53 5.02 -23.71
CA ASN A 140 -14.36 4.08 -24.83
C ASN A 140 -15.62 3.24 -25.13
N LEU A 141 -16.40 2.88 -24.11
CA LEU A 141 -17.69 2.20 -24.29
C LEU A 141 -18.69 3.10 -25.01
N SER A 142 -18.72 4.39 -24.67
CA SER A 142 -19.55 5.38 -25.35
C SER A 142 -19.15 5.52 -26.82
N GLU A 143 -17.86 5.68 -27.12
CA GLU A 143 -17.35 5.73 -28.50
C GLU A 143 -17.69 4.47 -29.30
N PHE A 144 -17.54 3.29 -28.68
CA PHE A 144 -17.91 2.01 -29.29
C PHE A 144 -19.40 1.94 -29.64
N THR A 145 -20.28 2.39 -28.74
CA THR A 145 -21.72 2.44 -29.03
C THR A 145 -22.07 3.43 -30.15
N GLY A 146 -21.34 4.54 -30.25
CA GLY A 146 -21.45 5.49 -31.36
C GLY A 146 -21.10 4.85 -32.70
N LEU A 147 -19.95 4.19 -32.78
CA LEU A 147 -19.50 3.48 -34.00
C LEU A 147 -20.47 2.37 -34.43
N MET A 148 -21.02 1.60 -33.48
CA MET A 148 -22.02 0.57 -33.78
C MET A 148 -23.32 1.16 -34.33
N THR A 149 -23.72 2.33 -33.83
CA THR A 149 -24.90 3.05 -34.31
C THR A 149 -24.68 3.61 -35.71
N GLU A 150 -23.52 4.19 -35.98
CA GLU A 150 -23.14 4.71 -37.30
C GLU A 150 -23.02 3.59 -38.35
N SER A 151 -22.43 2.45 -37.98
CA SER A 151 -22.34 1.26 -38.83
C SER A 151 -23.74 0.73 -39.19
N ARG A 152 -24.63 0.63 -38.20
CA ARG A 152 -26.03 0.22 -38.40
C ARG A 152 -26.79 1.18 -39.32
N ASN A 153 -26.60 2.49 -39.15
CA ASN A 153 -27.23 3.50 -40.00
C ASN A 153 -26.70 3.44 -41.43
N SER A 154 -25.38 3.33 -41.61
CA SER A 154 -24.76 3.16 -42.93
C SER A 154 -25.25 1.92 -43.66
N ALA A 155 -25.45 0.79 -42.95
CA ALA A 155 -26.01 -0.42 -43.54
C ALA A 155 -27.48 -0.24 -43.95
N LYS A 156 -28.26 0.54 -43.18
CA LYS A 156 -29.66 0.87 -43.49
C LYS A 156 -29.76 1.78 -44.71
N ASP A 157 -28.95 2.83 -44.79
CA ASP A 157 -28.92 3.78 -45.90
C ASP A 157 -28.49 3.08 -47.20
N TYR A 158 -27.51 2.18 -47.11
CA TYR A 158 -27.14 1.30 -48.21
C TYR A 158 -28.32 0.43 -48.68
N GLY A 159 -29.04 -0.20 -47.75
CA GLY A 159 -30.21 -1.02 -48.07
C GLY A 159 -31.31 -0.23 -48.78
N ALA A 160 -31.54 1.03 -48.38
CA ALA A 160 -32.49 1.92 -49.02
C ALA A 160 -32.06 2.31 -50.45
N ALA A 161 -30.80 2.72 -50.62
CA ALA A 161 -30.24 3.08 -51.93
C ALA A 161 -30.25 1.89 -52.91
N LEU A 162 -29.98 0.67 -52.41
CA LEU A 162 -30.04 -0.54 -53.22
C LEU A 162 -31.48 -0.84 -53.70
N GLN A 163 -32.48 -0.69 -52.83
CA GLN A 163 -33.89 -0.87 -53.21
C GLN A 163 -34.35 0.14 -54.27
N GLU A 164 -33.83 1.37 -54.21
CA GLU A 164 -34.15 2.42 -55.17
C GLU A 164 -33.57 2.13 -56.57
N GLU A 165 -32.31 1.70 -56.64
CA GLU A 165 -31.68 1.31 -57.91
C GLU A 165 -32.30 0.02 -58.51
N VAL A 166 -32.71 -0.94 -57.68
CA VAL A 166 -33.44 -2.14 -58.13
C VAL A 166 -34.80 -1.79 -58.74
N LYS A 167 -35.53 -0.82 -58.16
CA LYS A 167 -36.78 -0.30 -58.77
C LYS A 167 -36.52 0.34 -60.13
N GLY A 168 -35.43 1.08 -60.28
CA GLY A 168 -35.01 1.69 -61.55
C GLY A 168 -34.74 0.67 -62.66
N LEU A 169 -34.14 -0.48 -62.33
CA LEU A 169 -33.91 -1.60 -63.26
C LEU A 169 -35.22 -2.25 -63.74
N THR A 170 -36.20 -2.40 -62.85
CA THR A 170 -37.52 -2.98 -63.21
C THR A 170 -38.38 -2.05 -64.07
N ALA A 171 -38.06 -0.75 -64.14
CA ALA A 171 -38.82 0.26 -64.86
C ALA A 171 -38.34 0.52 -66.31
N GLY A 172 -37.36 -0.22 -66.82
CA GLY A 172 -36.96 -0.19 -68.24
C GLY A 172 -36.03 0.96 -68.67
N ALA A 173 -35.35 1.62 -67.73
CA ALA A 173 -34.34 2.64 -68.04
C ALA A 173 -33.06 2.01 -68.67
N LYS A 174 -32.27 2.78 -69.44
CA LYS A 174 -30.99 2.33 -70.00
C LYS A 174 -30.11 1.74 -68.89
N ASN A 175 -29.71 0.47 -69.04
CA ASN A 175 -29.10 -0.35 -67.99
C ASN A 175 -27.64 0.03 -67.63
N GLU A 176 -26.89 0.67 -68.54
CA GLU A 176 -25.48 1.04 -68.32
C GLU A 176 -25.23 2.03 -67.15
N PRO A 177 -25.95 3.17 -67.03
CA PRO A 177 -25.75 4.10 -65.91
C PRO A 177 -26.15 3.53 -64.54
N VAL A 178 -27.05 2.55 -64.49
CA VAL A 178 -27.49 1.92 -63.23
C VAL A 178 -26.45 0.93 -62.73
N LEU A 179 -25.85 0.13 -63.63
CA LEU A 179 -24.80 -0.82 -63.27
C LEU A 179 -23.56 -0.10 -62.71
N ALA A 180 -23.16 1.02 -63.30
CA ALA A 180 -22.05 1.83 -62.81
C ALA A 180 -22.29 2.38 -61.39
N ARG A 181 -23.52 2.80 -61.07
CA ARG A 181 -23.89 3.28 -59.73
C ARG A 181 -23.92 2.14 -58.70
N LEU A 182 -24.43 0.96 -59.06
CA LEU A 182 -24.41 -0.21 -58.19
C LEU A 182 -22.98 -0.66 -57.85
N VAL A 183 -22.08 -0.65 -58.84
CA VAL A 183 -20.65 -0.94 -58.64
C VAL A 183 -19.98 0.10 -57.72
N ALA A 184 -20.30 1.39 -57.89
CA ALA A 184 -19.79 2.43 -57.01
C ALA A 184 -20.29 2.28 -55.57
N LEU A 185 -21.58 1.96 -55.39
CA LEU A 185 -22.21 1.78 -54.09
C LEU A 185 -21.66 0.54 -53.35
N THR A 186 -21.51 -0.59 -54.05
CA THR A 186 -20.89 -1.81 -53.48
C THR A 186 -19.42 -1.57 -53.13
N ARG A 187 -18.66 -0.86 -53.97
CA ARG A 187 -17.27 -0.51 -53.66
C ARG A 187 -17.17 0.35 -52.40
N SER A 188 -18.02 1.37 -52.29
CA SER A 188 -18.09 2.24 -51.10
C SER A 188 -18.49 1.46 -49.83
N MET A 189 -19.43 0.52 -49.94
CA MET A 189 -19.83 -0.34 -48.82
C MET A 189 -18.69 -1.25 -48.37
N VAL A 190 -18.00 -1.91 -49.30
CA VAL A 190 -16.84 -2.77 -48.99
C VAL A 190 -15.74 -1.97 -48.30
N GLU A 191 -15.51 -0.74 -48.74
CA GLU A 191 -14.51 0.17 -48.16
C GLU A 191 -14.90 0.61 -46.74
N LYS A 192 -16.14 1.08 -46.53
CA LYS A 192 -16.67 1.41 -45.20
C LYS A 192 -16.68 0.23 -44.25
N THR A 193 -17.05 -0.96 -44.73
CA THR A 193 -17.09 -2.19 -43.91
C THR A 193 -15.68 -2.56 -43.44
N ARG A 194 -14.69 -2.51 -44.34
CA ARG A 194 -13.28 -2.74 -43.98
C ARG A 194 -12.76 -1.71 -42.97
N GLN A 195 -13.15 -0.45 -43.11
CA GLN A 195 -12.77 0.62 -42.18
C GLN A 195 -13.33 0.35 -40.77
N VAL A 196 -14.62 0.03 -40.67
CA VAL A 196 -15.28 -0.31 -39.40
C VAL A 196 -14.67 -1.56 -38.77
N GLU A 197 -14.40 -2.61 -39.55
CA GLU A 197 -13.73 -3.82 -39.06
C GLU A 197 -12.32 -3.51 -38.51
N GLY A 198 -11.57 -2.63 -39.17
CA GLY A 198 -10.28 -2.16 -38.71
C GLY A 198 -10.36 -1.42 -37.37
N GLN A 199 -11.31 -0.49 -37.25
CA GLN A 199 -11.56 0.25 -36.02
C GLN A 199 -12.02 -0.65 -34.87
N LEU A 200 -12.92 -1.62 -35.14
CA LEU A 200 -13.39 -2.60 -34.15
C LEU A 200 -12.24 -3.45 -33.60
N ARG A 201 -11.36 -3.96 -34.47
CA ARG A 201 -10.19 -4.74 -34.05
C ARG A 201 -9.25 -3.91 -33.16
N GLN A 202 -9.04 -2.65 -33.50
CA GLN A 202 -8.19 -1.76 -32.70
C GLN A 202 -8.81 -1.47 -31.33
N ASN A 203 -10.11 -1.14 -31.30
CA ASN A 203 -10.84 -0.88 -30.07
C ASN A 203 -10.87 -2.12 -29.16
N GLN A 204 -11.08 -3.32 -29.71
CA GLN A 204 -11.02 -4.57 -28.96
C GLN A 204 -9.66 -4.79 -28.30
N LYS A 205 -8.56 -4.54 -29.01
CA LYS A 205 -7.20 -4.65 -28.45
C LYS A 205 -6.99 -3.65 -27.31
N GLN A 206 -7.39 -2.40 -27.50
CA GLN A 206 -7.27 -1.35 -26.48
C GLN A 206 -8.11 -1.68 -25.23
N ASN A 207 -9.35 -2.15 -25.40
CA ASN A 207 -10.23 -2.51 -24.31
C ASN A 207 -9.67 -3.71 -23.52
N HIS A 208 -9.12 -4.72 -24.20
CA HIS A 208 -8.45 -5.84 -23.55
C HIS A 208 -7.22 -5.40 -22.73
N ALA A 209 -6.38 -4.52 -23.30
CA ALA A 209 -5.21 -3.98 -22.60
C ALA A 209 -5.62 -3.17 -21.34
N LEU A 210 -6.62 -2.30 -21.47
CA LEU A 210 -7.17 -1.52 -20.35
C LEU A 210 -7.75 -2.42 -19.26
N ARG A 211 -8.52 -3.45 -19.61
CA ARG A 211 -9.06 -4.42 -18.66
C ARG A 211 -7.97 -5.17 -17.89
N SER A 212 -6.92 -5.59 -18.60
CA SER A 212 -5.76 -6.25 -17.97
C SER A 212 -5.03 -5.30 -17.02
N SER A 213 -4.82 -4.05 -17.45
CA SER A 213 -4.20 -3.00 -16.62
C SER A 213 -5.02 -2.71 -15.37
N LEU A 214 -6.36 -2.58 -15.48
CA LEU A 214 -7.26 -2.41 -14.35
C LEU A 214 -7.23 -3.60 -13.38
N ALA A 215 -7.21 -4.83 -13.88
CA ALA A 215 -7.14 -6.02 -13.04
C ALA A 215 -5.80 -6.11 -12.28
N ASN A 216 -4.70 -5.75 -12.93
CA ASN A 216 -3.39 -5.68 -12.30
C ASN A 216 -3.33 -4.55 -11.27
N ALA A 217 -3.85 -3.38 -11.64
CA ALA A 217 -3.89 -2.21 -10.80
C ALA A 217 -4.70 -2.50 -9.52
N ARG A 218 -5.88 -3.10 -9.65
CA ARG A 218 -6.71 -3.49 -8.51
C ARG A 218 -6.00 -4.50 -7.61
N ARG A 219 -5.35 -5.52 -8.19
CA ARG A 219 -4.57 -6.49 -7.40
C ARG A 219 -3.44 -5.82 -6.62
N ALA A 220 -2.66 -4.94 -7.25
CA ALA A 220 -1.60 -4.19 -6.58
C ALA A 220 -2.13 -3.23 -5.50
N ALA A 221 -3.31 -2.64 -5.72
CA ALA A 221 -3.94 -1.75 -4.75
C ALA A 221 -4.50 -2.48 -3.52
N GLU A 222 -4.94 -3.73 -3.67
CA GLU A 222 -5.66 -4.48 -2.62
C GLU A 222 -4.85 -5.61 -1.99
N HIS A 223 -3.75 -6.07 -2.60
CA HIS A 223 -2.96 -7.19 -2.11
C HIS A 223 -1.52 -6.79 -1.80
N ASP A 224 -0.93 -7.44 -0.81
CA ASP A 224 0.50 -7.35 -0.50
C ASP A 224 1.30 -8.12 -1.54
N HIS A 225 2.26 -7.44 -2.16
CA HIS A 225 3.13 -7.96 -3.21
C HIS A 225 3.96 -9.20 -2.80
N LEU A 226 4.31 -9.35 -1.53
CA LEU A 226 5.21 -10.39 -1.05
C LEU A 226 4.45 -11.67 -0.69
N THR A 227 3.36 -11.52 0.06
CA THR A 227 2.59 -12.64 0.61
C THR A 227 1.38 -13.03 -0.24
N GLY A 228 0.91 -12.12 -1.10
CA GLY A 228 -0.32 -12.29 -1.88
C GLY A 228 -1.60 -12.20 -1.05
N LEU A 229 -1.52 -11.93 0.26
CA LEU A 229 -2.68 -11.65 1.09
C LEU A 229 -3.26 -10.27 0.78
N PRO A 230 -4.54 -10.00 1.10
CA PRO A 230 -5.05 -8.64 1.19
C PRO A 230 -4.11 -7.75 2.00
N ASN A 231 -3.92 -6.51 1.56
CA ASN A 231 -3.13 -5.52 2.29
C ASN A 231 -4.00 -4.79 3.34
N ARG A 232 -3.36 -3.93 4.14
CA ARG A 232 -4.04 -3.10 5.15
C ARG A 232 -5.25 -2.35 4.61
N ARG A 233 -5.17 -1.78 3.41
CA ARG A 233 -6.26 -0.99 2.82
C ARG A 233 -7.46 -1.87 2.49
N ALA A 234 -7.23 -3.03 1.89
CA ALA A 234 -8.29 -4.00 1.60
C ALA A 234 -8.95 -4.51 2.90
N PHE A 235 -8.15 -4.75 3.95
CA PHE A 235 -8.66 -5.13 5.26
C PHE A 235 -9.55 -4.05 5.89
N GLU A 236 -9.13 -2.78 5.86
CA GLU A 236 -9.92 -1.67 6.41
C GLU A 236 -11.26 -1.47 5.66
N GLY A 237 -11.32 -1.83 4.37
CA GLY A 237 -12.58 -1.95 3.61
C GLY A 237 -13.46 -3.07 4.16
N THR A 238 -12.91 -4.28 4.18
CA THR A 238 -13.61 -5.50 4.65
C THR A 238 -14.14 -5.36 6.08
N LEU A 239 -13.34 -4.78 6.98
CA LEU A 239 -13.74 -4.53 8.37
C LEU A 239 -15.00 -3.65 8.47
N ARG A 240 -15.08 -2.59 7.65
CA ARG A 240 -16.26 -1.70 7.65
C ARG A 240 -17.51 -2.41 7.16
N GLU A 241 -17.37 -3.21 6.10
CA GLU A 241 -18.46 -3.98 5.51
C GLU A 241 -18.98 -5.04 6.49
N GLU A 242 -18.08 -5.83 7.08
CA GLU A 242 -18.45 -6.89 8.03
C GLU A 242 -19.03 -6.35 9.34
N VAL A 243 -18.58 -5.18 9.81
CA VAL A 243 -19.21 -4.51 10.97
C VAL A 243 -20.66 -4.14 10.69
N ALA A 244 -20.95 -3.59 9.50
CA ALA A 244 -22.30 -3.24 9.12
C ALA A 244 -23.20 -4.49 9.02
N MET A 245 -22.66 -5.57 8.44
CA MET A 245 -23.36 -6.85 8.32
C MET A 245 -23.59 -7.52 9.68
N ALA A 246 -22.57 -7.62 10.52
CA ALA A 246 -22.66 -8.23 11.85
C ALA A 246 -23.67 -7.49 12.75
N ARG A 247 -23.68 -6.15 12.73
CA ARG A 247 -24.67 -5.34 13.47
C ARG A 247 -26.10 -5.59 12.96
N LYS A 248 -26.28 -5.72 11.65
CA LYS A 248 -27.59 -5.99 11.04
C LYS A 248 -28.12 -7.39 11.35
N GLU A 249 -27.24 -8.39 11.34
CA GLU A 249 -27.60 -9.79 11.53
C GLU A 249 -27.53 -10.26 13.00
N GLY A 250 -27.01 -9.42 13.90
CA GLY A 250 -26.82 -9.78 15.30
C GLY A 250 -25.76 -10.88 15.51
N GLN A 251 -24.80 -10.98 14.59
CA GLN A 251 -23.74 -11.99 14.66
C GLN A 251 -22.49 -11.45 15.38
N PRO A 252 -21.76 -12.28 16.14
CA PRO A 252 -20.52 -11.87 16.76
C PRO A 252 -19.44 -11.62 15.70
N LEU A 253 -18.56 -10.66 15.99
CA LEU A 253 -17.45 -10.27 15.12
C LEU A 253 -16.22 -10.02 15.98
N ALA A 254 -15.12 -10.71 15.67
CA ALA A 254 -13.87 -10.60 16.42
C ALA A 254 -12.69 -10.29 15.49
N VAL A 255 -11.74 -9.50 15.98
CA VAL A 255 -10.51 -9.15 15.24
C VAL A 255 -9.29 -9.61 16.02
N ALA A 256 -8.32 -10.20 15.32
CA ALA A 256 -7.03 -10.55 15.87
C ALA A 256 -5.92 -9.76 15.19
N PHE A 257 -4.97 -9.26 15.98
CA PHE A 257 -3.75 -8.61 15.53
C PHE A 257 -2.57 -9.50 15.89
N CYS A 258 -1.80 -9.92 14.90
CA CYS A 258 -0.72 -10.90 15.03
C CYS A 258 0.60 -10.27 14.58
N ASP A 259 1.70 -10.66 15.23
CA ASP A 259 3.03 -10.18 14.87
C ASP A 259 4.08 -11.26 15.12
N ILE A 260 4.98 -11.44 14.15
CA ILE A 260 6.01 -12.49 14.20
C ILE A 260 7.06 -12.13 15.26
N ASP A 261 7.24 -13.03 16.23
CA ASP A 261 8.17 -12.80 17.33
C ASP A 261 9.62 -12.76 16.82
N HIS A 262 10.36 -11.74 17.26
CA HIS A 262 11.78 -11.58 16.96
C HIS A 262 12.11 -11.54 15.45
N PHE A 263 11.18 -11.10 14.59
CA PHE A 263 11.40 -11.10 13.14
C PHE A 263 12.63 -10.30 12.70
N LYS A 264 12.93 -9.18 13.37
CA LYS A 264 14.19 -8.44 13.14
C LYS A 264 15.44 -9.31 13.38
N VAL A 265 15.46 -10.15 14.42
CA VAL A 265 16.59 -11.06 14.69
C VAL A 265 16.75 -12.09 13.57
N ILE A 266 15.64 -12.56 13.00
CA ILE A 266 15.65 -13.46 11.83
C ILE A 266 16.32 -12.76 10.64
N ASN A 267 15.94 -11.51 10.34
CA ASN A 267 16.56 -10.73 9.27
C ASN A 267 18.05 -10.46 9.53
N ASP A 268 18.39 -10.04 10.74
CA ASP A 268 19.77 -9.71 11.11
C ASP A 268 20.68 -10.96 11.08
N THR A 269 20.15 -12.15 11.38
CA THR A 269 20.91 -13.41 11.44
C THR A 269 20.99 -14.12 10.09
N HIS A 270 19.90 -14.12 9.31
CA HIS A 270 19.77 -14.96 8.12
C HIS A 270 19.55 -14.18 6.82
N GLY A 271 19.51 -12.84 6.89
CA GLY A 271 19.27 -11.95 5.76
C GLY A 271 17.79 -11.79 5.40
N HIS A 272 17.49 -10.69 4.70
CA HIS A 272 16.12 -10.32 4.30
C HIS A 272 15.45 -11.37 3.41
N ASP A 273 16.17 -12.04 2.51
CA ASP A 273 15.61 -13.12 1.68
C ASP A 273 15.03 -14.27 2.52
N THR A 274 15.64 -14.55 3.68
CA THR A 274 15.14 -15.56 4.61
C THR A 274 13.92 -15.05 5.36
N GLY A 275 13.95 -13.79 5.82
CA GLY A 275 12.78 -13.14 6.40
C GLY A 275 11.57 -13.14 5.49
N ASP A 276 11.75 -12.83 4.21
CA ASP A 276 10.70 -12.86 3.20
C ASP A 276 10.07 -14.25 3.04
N ARG A 277 10.88 -15.31 3.12
CA ARG A 277 10.39 -16.69 3.11
C ARG A 277 9.61 -17.01 4.38
N VAL A 278 10.04 -16.51 5.53
CA VAL A 278 9.30 -16.64 6.80
C VAL A 278 7.94 -15.93 6.70
N LEU A 279 7.90 -14.70 6.17
CA LEU A 279 6.65 -13.96 5.95
C LEU A 279 5.70 -14.72 5.04
N LYS A 280 6.19 -15.24 3.91
CA LYS A 280 5.40 -16.07 2.99
C LYS A 280 4.89 -17.34 3.66
N PHE A 281 5.70 -17.97 4.50
CA PHE A 281 5.31 -19.18 5.22
C PHE A 281 4.22 -18.90 6.25
N VAL A 282 4.39 -17.88 7.08
CA VAL A 282 3.39 -17.46 8.09
C VAL A 282 2.10 -17.01 7.40
N ALA A 283 2.20 -16.23 6.32
CA ALA A 283 1.05 -15.82 5.52
C ALA A 283 0.29 -17.04 4.97
N GLY A 284 1.00 -18.02 4.40
CA GLY A 284 0.40 -19.26 3.90
C GLY A 284 -0.24 -20.10 5.00
N LEU A 285 0.26 -20.03 6.23
CA LEU A 285 -0.34 -20.70 7.39
C LEU A 285 -1.64 -20.02 7.82
N LEU A 286 -1.61 -18.69 7.99
CA LEU A 286 -2.79 -17.89 8.34
C LEU A 286 -3.86 -17.97 7.25
N ALA A 287 -3.47 -18.00 5.98
CA ALA A 287 -4.37 -18.14 4.83
C ALA A 287 -5.19 -19.44 4.87
N LYS A 288 -4.72 -20.51 5.51
CA LYS A 288 -5.52 -21.75 5.67
C LYS A 288 -6.72 -21.56 6.58
N ALA A 289 -6.65 -20.61 7.51
CA ALA A 289 -7.80 -20.20 8.30
C ALA A 289 -8.73 -19.27 7.50
N SER A 290 -8.27 -18.72 6.37
CA SER A 290 -9.07 -17.79 5.58
C SER A 290 -10.20 -18.49 4.83
N ASN A 291 -11.41 -17.99 4.99
CA ASN A 291 -12.63 -18.43 4.34
C ASN A 291 -13.67 -17.30 4.36
N ASP A 292 -14.90 -17.56 3.90
CA ASP A 292 -15.99 -16.57 3.87
C ASP A 292 -16.37 -15.97 5.24
N GLN A 293 -15.89 -16.56 6.34
CA GLN A 293 -16.11 -16.11 7.71
C GLN A 293 -14.81 -15.71 8.42
N CYS A 294 -13.66 -15.82 7.76
CA CYS A 294 -12.36 -15.47 8.32
C CYS A 294 -11.51 -14.77 7.26
N HIS A 295 -11.41 -13.45 7.37
CA HIS A 295 -10.61 -12.65 6.46
C HIS A 295 -9.22 -12.44 7.02
N VAL A 296 -8.18 -12.66 6.23
CA VAL A 296 -6.77 -12.54 6.64
C VAL A 296 -6.08 -11.50 5.77
N ALA A 297 -5.29 -10.62 6.37
CA ALA A 297 -4.54 -9.61 5.65
C ALA A 297 -3.16 -9.36 6.28
N ARG A 298 -2.22 -8.88 5.47
CA ARG A 298 -0.96 -8.33 5.97
C ARG A 298 -1.14 -6.83 6.25
N HIS A 299 -1.02 -6.46 7.52
CA HIS A 299 -1.26 -5.09 7.98
C HIS A 299 0.00 -4.22 7.89
N GLY A 300 1.17 -4.81 8.10
CA GLY A 300 2.46 -4.12 8.16
C GLY A 300 3.62 -5.02 7.77
N GLY A 301 4.83 -4.64 8.19
CA GLY A 301 6.07 -5.37 7.86
C GLY A 301 6.02 -6.83 8.29
N GLU A 302 5.84 -7.09 9.58
CA GLU A 302 5.73 -8.44 10.16
C GLU A 302 4.37 -8.71 10.81
N GLU A 303 3.40 -7.82 10.53
CA GLU A 303 2.10 -7.75 11.17
C GLU A 303 1.00 -8.30 10.27
N PHE A 304 0.14 -9.13 10.84
CA PHE A 304 -1.03 -9.71 10.18
C PHE A 304 -2.28 -9.44 11.00
N VAL A 305 -3.42 -9.36 10.32
CA VAL A 305 -4.73 -9.20 10.96
C VAL A 305 -5.68 -10.26 10.46
N MET A 306 -6.54 -10.74 11.35
CA MET A 306 -7.59 -11.70 11.04
C MET A 306 -8.94 -11.18 11.54
N LEU A 307 -9.99 -11.31 10.75
CA LEU A 307 -11.35 -10.89 11.09
C LEU A 307 -12.28 -12.09 11.01
N PHE A 308 -12.90 -12.45 12.14
CA PHE A 308 -13.75 -13.62 12.29
C PHE A 308 -15.21 -13.21 12.41
N ARG A 309 -16.03 -13.55 11.42
CA ARG A 309 -17.48 -13.43 11.46
C ARG A 309 -18.10 -14.69 12.09
N GLY A 310 -19.11 -14.49 12.94
CA GLY A 310 -19.83 -15.58 13.57
C GLY A 310 -19.07 -16.26 14.71
N LYS A 311 -17.91 -15.70 15.12
CA LYS A 311 -17.16 -16.12 16.31
C LYS A 311 -17.11 -15.01 17.34
N THR A 312 -17.32 -15.38 18.59
CA THR A 312 -17.00 -14.54 19.74
C THR A 312 -15.49 -14.31 19.82
N ALA A 313 -15.08 -13.28 20.56
CA ALA A 313 -13.67 -12.98 20.73
C ALA A 313 -12.90 -14.11 21.45
N ALA A 314 -13.57 -14.88 22.34
CA ALA A 314 -13.00 -16.07 22.97
C ALA A 314 -12.76 -17.20 21.96
N GLU A 315 -13.76 -17.54 21.13
CA GLU A 315 -13.61 -18.57 20.08
C GLU A 315 -12.56 -18.18 19.02
N ALA A 316 -12.48 -16.88 18.69
CA ALA A 316 -11.43 -16.37 17.83
C ALA A 316 -10.04 -16.48 18.49
N CYS A 317 -9.93 -16.23 19.80
CA CYS A 317 -8.70 -16.40 20.56
C CYS A 317 -8.21 -17.86 20.52
N GLU A 318 -9.10 -18.83 20.69
CA GLU A 318 -8.77 -20.26 20.58
C GLU A 318 -8.28 -20.61 19.16
N ALA A 319 -9.00 -20.16 18.13
CA ALA A 319 -8.64 -20.42 16.74
C ALA A 319 -7.27 -19.82 16.36
N VAL A 320 -6.95 -18.63 16.86
CA VAL A 320 -5.64 -18.00 16.65
C VAL A 320 -4.55 -18.75 17.43
N ASP A 321 -4.83 -19.20 18.65
CA ASP A 321 -3.87 -19.99 19.45
C ASP A 321 -3.57 -21.35 18.79
N ASP A 322 -4.54 -21.98 18.14
CA ASP A 322 -4.33 -23.20 17.35
C ASP A 322 -3.32 -22.96 16.21
N VAL A 323 -3.49 -21.86 15.45
CA VAL A 323 -2.57 -21.50 14.37
C VAL A 323 -1.17 -21.18 14.92
N ARG A 324 -1.11 -20.50 16.07
CA ARG A 324 0.15 -20.22 16.78
C ARG A 324 0.86 -21.51 17.18
N ARG A 325 0.13 -22.47 17.77
CA ARG A 325 0.68 -23.78 18.15
C ARG A 325 1.18 -24.54 16.94
N ASP A 326 0.44 -24.57 15.83
CA ASP A 326 0.90 -25.21 14.59
C ASP A 326 2.23 -24.59 14.15
N LEU A 327 2.31 -23.25 14.02
CA LEU A 327 3.55 -22.56 13.64
C LEU A 327 4.74 -22.95 14.53
N ALA A 328 4.54 -22.91 15.85
CA ALA A 328 5.58 -23.21 16.83
C ALA A 328 6.08 -24.67 16.77
N THR A 329 5.34 -25.60 16.16
CA THR A 329 5.80 -26.98 15.95
C THR A 329 6.63 -27.15 14.67
N ARG A 330 6.59 -26.18 13.75
CA ARG A 330 7.29 -26.26 12.46
C ARG A 330 8.78 -25.95 12.65
N SER A 331 9.63 -26.84 12.15
CA SER A 331 11.07 -26.56 12.01
C SER A 331 11.33 -25.99 10.64
N LEU A 332 11.82 -24.75 10.58
CA LEU A 332 12.24 -24.12 9.33
C LEU A 332 13.74 -24.37 9.11
N VAL A 333 14.13 -24.61 7.87
CA VAL A 333 15.53 -24.81 7.47
C VAL A 333 15.87 -23.73 6.45
N ASN A 334 16.97 -23.02 6.70
CA ASN A 334 17.46 -22.03 5.76
C ASN A 334 18.05 -22.77 4.54
N ARG A 335 17.45 -22.56 3.37
CA ARG A 335 17.85 -23.25 2.12
C ARG A 335 19.22 -22.83 1.61
N THR A 336 19.74 -21.69 2.05
CA THR A 336 21.01 -21.15 1.56
C THR A 336 22.21 -21.79 2.26
N ASN A 337 22.12 -22.07 3.56
CA ASN A 337 23.20 -22.66 4.34
C ASN A 337 22.86 -24.04 4.95
N GLY A 338 21.61 -24.51 4.82
CA GLY A 338 21.15 -25.80 5.34
C GLY A 338 20.91 -25.83 6.85
N GLU A 339 21.06 -24.70 7.55
CA GLU A 339 20.93 -24.64 9.00
C GLU A 339 19.47 -24.62 9.45
N ARG A 340 19.20 -25.28 10.58
CA ARG A 340 17.89 -25.17 11.25
C ARG A 340 17.78 -23.78 11.85
N MET A 341 16.69 -23.10 11.51
CA MET A 341 16.37 -21.82 12.11
C MET A 341 15.87 -22.02 13.53
N GLU A 342 16.05 -21.00 14.37
CA GLU A 342 15.31 -20.92 15.64
C GLU A 342 13.81 -21.02 15.39
N ARG A 343 13.09 -21.54 16.38
CA ARG A 343 11.66 -21.79 16.29
C ARG A 343 10.93 -20.46 16.08
N VAL A 344 10.33 -20.29 14.90
CA VAL A 344 9.49 -19.13 14.60
C VAL A 344 8.17 -19.25 15.35
N SER A 345 7.75 -18.17 16.00
CA SER A 345 6.44 -18.02 16.63
C SER A 345 5.83 -16.66 16.30
N PHE A 346 4.57 -16.48 16.64
CA PHE A 346 3.95 -15.16 16.67
C PHE A 346 3.23 -14.96 17.99
N SER A 347 3.08 -13.70 18.37
CA SER A 347 2.17 -13.28 19.43
C SER A 347 0.93 -12.66 18.80
N ALA A 348 -0.21 -12.73 19.50
CA ALA A 348 -1.45 -12.13 19.02
C ALA A 348 -2.28 -11.52 20.15
N GLY A 349 -3.08 -10.52 19.78
CA GLY A 349 -4.13 -9.96 20.62
C GLY A 349 -5.47 -10.02 19.89
N VAL A 350 -6.54 -10.38 20.59
CA VAL A 350 -7.88 -10.55 20.02
C VAL A 350 -8.88 -9.63 20.71
N ALA A 351 -9.76 -8.99 19.97
CA ALA A 351 -10.78 -8.10 20.52
C ALA A 351 -12.16 -8.38 19.92
N ASN A 352 -13.21 -8.14 20.72
CA ASN A 352 -14.59 -8.10 20.26
C ASN A 352 -14.81 -6.79 19.48
N VAL A 353 -15.16 -6.89 18.20
CA VAL A 353 -15.34 -5.68 17.36
C VAL A 353 -16.61 -4.92 17.75
N LEU A 354 -17.66 -5.63 18.16
CA LEU A 354 -18.95 -5.03 18.48
C LEU A 354 -19.01 -4.42 19.89
N ALA A 355 -18.03 -4.70 20.75
CA ALA A 355 -17.87 -4.04 22.06
C ALA A 355 -17.35 -2.59 21.93
N HIS A 356 -17.11 -2.10 20.72
CA HIS A 356 -16.58 -0.76 20.47
C HIS A 356 -17.43 -0.01 19.44
N ASP A 357 -17.60 1.30 19.66
CA ASP A 357 -18.35 2.17 18.75
C ASP A 357 -17.68 2.31 17.38
N ASP A 358 -16.34 2.41 17.39
CA ASP A 358 -15.49 2.54 16.21
C ASP A 358 -14.68 1.24 15.98
N PRO A 359 -14.75 0.61 14.79
CA PRO A 359 -13.92 -0.55 14.45
C PRO A 359 -12.42 -0.33 14.62
N ARG A 360 -11.94 0.91 14.49
CA ARG A 360 -10.52 1.24 14.77
C ARG A 360 -10.19 1.14 16.25
N ALA A 361 -11.15 1.38 17.14
CA ALA A 361 -10.95 1.20 18.58
C ALA A 361 -10.80 -0.29 18.93
N ALA A 362 -11.54 -1.18 18.25
CA ALA A 362 -11.37 -2.63 18.38
C ALA A 362 -9.98 -3.09 17.94
N LEU A 363 -9.49 -2.59 16.80
CA LEU A 363 -8.12 -2.86 16.34
C LEU A 363 -7.07 -2.39 17.36
N LYS A 364 -7.24 -1.20 17.95
CA LYS A 364 -6.35 -0.70 19.01
C LYS A 364 -6.43 -1.57 20.27
N ALA A 365 -7.59 -2.12 20.60
CA ALA A 365 -7.74 -3.02 21.75
C ALA A 365 -7.00 -4.35 21.50
N ALA A 366 -7.13 -4.91 20.30
CA ALA A 366 -6.36 -6.09 19.87
C ALA A 366 -4.84 -5.81 19.87
N ASP A 367 -4.40 -4.66 19.37
CA ASP A 367 -2.99 -4.26 19.39
C ASP A 367 -2.44 -4.12 20.83
N ARG A 368 -3.21 -3.54 21.77
CA ARG A 368 -2.82 -3.52 23.19
C ARG A 368 -2.70 -4.92 23.79
N ALA A 369 -3.62 -5.83 23.45
CA ALA A 369 -3.53 -7.22 23.90
C ALA A 369 -2.30 -7.95 23.32
N LEU A 370 -1.97 -7.68 22.05
CA LEU A 370 -0.75 -8.17 21.40
C LEU A 370 0.51 -7.63 22.11
N TYR A 371 0.53 -6.35 22.45
CA TYR A 371 1.62 -5.75 23.21
C TYR A 371 1.83 -6.47 24.54
N LEU A 372 0.76 -6.71 25.30
CA LEU A 372 0.82 -7.48 26.55
C LEU A 372 1.30 -8.92 26.32
N ALA A 373 0.88 -9.58 25.23
CA ALA A 373 1.37 -10.91 24.87
C ALA A 373 2.89 -10.91 24.65
N LYS A 374 3.42 -9.88 23.99
CA LYS A 374 4.87 -9.69 23.78
C LYS A 374 5.62 -9.43 25.08
N GLU A 375 5.07 -8.60 25.98
CA GLU A 375 5.69 -8.32 27.29
C GLU A 375 5.73 -9.55 28.20
N HIS A 376 4.71 -10.40 28.15
CA HIS A 376 4.62 -11.58 29.00
C HIS A 376 5.43 -12.78 28.49
N GLY A 377 6.36 -12.56 27.55
CA GLY A 377 7.27 -13.60 27.07
C GLY A 377 6.91 -14.17 25.70
N ARG A 378 6.09 -13.48 24.91
CA ARG A 378 5.77 -13.80 23.50
C ARG A 378 5.14 -15.18 23.33
N ASN A 379 4.97 -15.61 22.07
CA ASN A 379 4.43 -16.91 21.68
C ASN A 379 3.12 -17.24 22.41
N ARG A 380 2.20 -16.27 22.47
CA ARG A 380 0.91 -16.40 23.14
C ARG A 380 -0.15 -15.49 22.52
N VAL A 381 -1.41 -15.80 22.80
CA VAL A 381 -2.56 -15.04 22.36
C VAL A 381 -3.28 -14.50 23.58
N TYR A 382 -3.52 -13.20 23.63
CA TYR A 382 -4.31 -12.56 24.69
C TYR A 382 -5.63 -12.00 24.17
N LEU A 383 -6.67 -12.15 24.96
CA LEU A 383 -7.94 -11.49 24.74
C LEU A 383 -7.88 -10.07 25.32
N ALA A 384 -8.33 -9.08 24.56
CA ALA A 384 -8.45 -7.71 25.01
C ALA A 384 -9.53 -7.63 26.09
N VAL A 385 -9.21 -6.94 27.19
CA VAL A 385 -10.17 -6.67 28.26
C VAL A 385 -11.16 -5.64 27.74
N GLU A 386 -12.45 -5.97 27.79
CA GLU A 386 -13.51 -5.01 27.49
C GLU A 386 -13.46 -3.92 28.56
N GLY A 387 -13.39 -2.65 28.15
CA GLY A 387 -13.41 -1.53 29.09
C GLY A 387 -14.81 -1.39 29.66
N GLU A 388 -14.93 -1.35 31.00
CA GLU A 388 -16.16 -1.03 31.72
C GLU A 388 -16.74 0.34 31.34
#